data_AF-A0A4R2J9F3-F1
#
_entry.id   AF-A0A4R2J9F3-F1
#
_cell.length_a   1.000
_cell.length_b   1.000
_cell.length_c   1.000
_cell.angle_alpha   90.00
_cell.angle_beta   90.00
_cell.angle_gamma   90.00
#
_symmetry.space_group_name_H-M   'P 1'
#
loop_
_entity.id
_entity.type
_entity.pdbx_description
1 polymer ?
#
loop_
_entity_poly.entity_id
_entity_poly.type
_entity_poly.pdbx_seq_one_letter_code
_entity_poly.pdbx_strand_id
1 'polypeptide(L)'
;MDTTVETDEHSSAAPSPQQLADAAATATALAEQWPAGAERLRASVIRPLAAAAGDLAGRPASSVDLVDLTRSVTRLTASAQVPAQVIEAAAALQDLALRVARSESDEAATSLLAELTELQAGARPGIRVAHNGPYLVTGADNLRTYLGEPVGTRPQMALCRCGASESKPFCDGSHAHTGFTGDKDPNRVPDRRDTYEGGTVTVYDNRGLCQHSGFCTDRLSTVFHSGSEPFVTPSGGRMDQIVAAVRACPSGALSYGVDGREAREQVDQTQRPAQIEISKDGPYRITGGIALTGDQGEEIQRPQGASHEHYALCRCGQSQNKPFCSGMHWYVNFSDPPLPEDPTIFQWAGGYPALLRLTKTFYSRYVPEDPLLSPLFANMSPDHPERVASWLSEVFGGPDFYSGHYGGYSRMIGEHIGKCLTEEQRARWSQLMVQAANDVMLPNDAEFRAAFVSYIEWGTRLAVENSQTESKPPMNMPMPHWWWVCDATPGARVSALAEPEEDPAVLPAEGEPVSYAKHVKTLFRRTDRNSMKFVFDLWSYKDVSQHADHILARLSNGTMPCDGPWPQEKLNCFSQWIEAGKPE
;
A
#
# COMPACT_ATOMS: atom_id res chain seq x y z
N MET A 1 49.09 -17.49 -27.70
CA MET A 1 47.65 -17.59 -27.37
C MET A 1 47.55 -17.30 -25.90
N ASP A 2 47.43 -16.03 -25.57
CA ASP A 2 47.25 -15.56 -24.20
C ASP A 2 46.26 -14.40 -24.32
N THR A 3 44.98 -14.73 -24.18
CA THR A 3 43.88 -13.76 -24.19
C THR A 3 43.55 -13.47 -22.74
N THR A 4 44.18 -12.41 -22.22
CA THR A 4 43.72 -11.70 -21.04
C THR A 4 42.32 -11.19 -21.30
N VAL A 5 41.35 -11.74 -20.57
CA VAL A 5 40.01 -11.17 -20.45
C VAL A 5 40.16 -9.86 -19.71
N GLU A 6 40.09 -8.74 -20.42
CA GLU A 6 39.86 -7.42 -19.82
C GLU A 6 38.48 -7.47 -19.15
N THR A 7 38.49 -7.62 -17.83
CA THR A 7 37.34 -7.28 -17.01
C THR A 7 37.25 -5.75 -17.00
N ASP A 8 36.22 -5.20 -17.65
CA ASP A 8 35.86 -3.79 -17.56
C ASP A 8 35.69 -3.40 -16.07
N GLU A 9 36.69 -2.70 -15.54
CA GLU A 9 36.58 -1.98 -14.28
C GLU A 9 35.44 -0.96 -14.45
N HIS A 10 34.27 -1.26 -13.90
CA HIS A 10 33.21 -0.27 -13.71
C HIS A 10 33.82 0.92 -12.96
N SER A 11 34.02 2.03 -13.68
CA SER A 11 34.75 3.19 -13.21
C SER A 11 34.23 3.66 -11.85
N SER A 12 35.05 3.47 -10.82
CA SER A 12 34.81 3.91 -9.44
C SER A 12 34.98 5.43 -9.24
N ALA A 13 35.32 6.15 -10.32
CA ALA A 13 35.58 7.58 -10.26
C ALA A 13 34.28 8.38 -10.08
N ALA A 14 34.37 9.49 -9.34
CA ALA A 14 33.29 10.48 -9.28
C ALA A 14 33.02 11.07 -10.68
N PRO A 15 31.77 11.46 -11.00
CA PRO A 15 31.48 12.12 -12.27
C PRO A 15 32.28 13.42 -12.39
N SER A 16 32.90 13.65 -13.55
CA SER A 16 33.68 14.86 -13.77
C SER A 16 32.77 16.10 -13.84
N PRO A 17 33.23 17.27 -13.35
CA PRO A 17 32.46 18.52 -13.45
C PRO A 17 32.01 18.86 -14.88
N GLN A 18 32.80 18.51 -15.90
CA GLN A 18 32.42 18.73 -17.30
C GLN A 18 31.22 17.86 -17.73
N GLN A 19 31.18 16.58 -17.33
CA GLN A 19 30.02 15.72 -17.60
C GLN A 19 28.74 16.29 -16.98
N LEU A 20 28.85 16.90 -15.80
CA LEU A 20 27.72 17.54 -15.11
C LEU A 20 27.28 18.82 -15.83
N ALA A 21 28.24 19.63 -16.30
CA ALA A 21 27.96 20.83 -17.09
C ALA A 21 27.24 20.47 -18.41
N ASP A 22 27.72 19.45 -19.13
CA ASP A 22 27.13 18.99 -20.40
C ASP A 22 25.71 18.42 -20.20
N ALA A 23 25.48 17.69 -19.11
CA ALA A 23 24.15 17.23 -18.72
C ALA A 23 23.19 18.40 -18.40
N ALA A 24 23.66 19.41 -17.65
CA ALA A 24 22.89 20.62 -17.35
C ALA A 24 22.55 21.41 -18.63
N ALA A 25 23.49 21.52 -19.58
CA ALA A 25 23.25 22.16 -20.87
C ALA A 25 22.23 21.40 -21.71
N THR A 26 22.30 20.07 -21.74
CA THR A 26 21.32 19.20 -22.42
C THR A 26 19.93 19.35 -21.80
N ALA A 27 19.83 19.37 -20.46
CA ALA A 27 18.58 19.60 -19.74
C ALA A 27 17.98 20.99 -20.02
N THR A 28 18.84 22.01 -20.20
CA THR A 28 18.42 23.37 -20.57
C THR A 28 17.83 23.40 -21.97
N ALA A 29 18.50 22.79 -22.95
CA ALA A 29 17.97 22.67 -24.31
C ALA A 29 16.64 21.88 -24.34
N LEU A 30 16.51 20.85 -23.52
CA LEU A 30 15.27 20.08 -23.39
C LEU A 30 14.13 20.93 -22.80
N ALA A 31 14.42 21.76 -21.79
CA ALA A 31 13.43 22.66 -21.19
C ALA A 31 12.93 23.75 -22.17
N GLU A 32 13.74 24.14 -23.15
CA GLU A 32 13.32 25.04 -24.23
C GLU A 32 12.38 24.34 -25.23
N GLN A 33 12.61 23.05 -25.50
CA GLN A 33 11.81 22.25 -26.44
C GLN A 33 10.53 21.67 -25.80
N TRP A 34 10.49 21.56 -24.47
CA TRP A 34 9.37 20.97 -23.74
C TRP A 34 8.81 21.92 -22.66
N PRO A 35 7.96 22.90 -23.04
CA PRO A 35 7.43 23.90 -22.12
C PRO A 35 6.70 23.33 -20.90
N ALA A 36 5.98 22.22 -21.07
CA ALA A 36 5.22 21.58 -19.99
C ALA A 36 6.13 20.98 -18.89
N GLY A 37 7.34 20.53 -19.24
CA GLY A 37 8.32 20.01 -18.27
C GLY A 37 9.37 21.03 -17.83
N ALA A 38 9.38 22.22 -18.43
CA ALA A 38 10.47 23.18 -18.30
C ALA A 38 10.70 23.68 -16.86
N GLU A 39 9.63 23.98 -16.13
CA GLU A 39 9.72 24.41 -14.73
C GLU A 39 10.33 23.32 -13.86
N ARG A 40 9.85 22.08 -14.01
CA ARG A 40 10.33 20.93 -13.27
C ARG A 40 11.80 20.62 -13.58
N LEU A 41 12.19 20.70 -14.86
CA LEU A 41 13.59 20.55 -15.28
C LEU A 41 14.48 21.64 -14.67
N ARG A 42 14.05 22.91 -14.66
CA ARG A 42 14.82 24.00 -14.04
C ARG A 42 15.01 23.80 -12.54
N ALA A 43 13.93 23.50 -11.82
CA ALA A 43 13.94 23.40 -10.37
C ALA A 43 14.70 22.16 -9.86
N SER A 44 14.50 21.01 -10.51
CA SER A 44 14.93 19.70 -9.99
C SER A 44 16.05 19.02 -10.77
N VAL A 45 16.45 19.54 -11.95
CA VAL A 45 17.51 18.92 -12.79
C VAL A 45 18.62 19.91 -13.08
N ILE A 46 18.31 21.04 -13.74
CA ILE A 46 19.30 22.03 -14.18
C ILE A 46 19.98 22.67 -12.97
N ARG A 47 19.21 23.19 -11.99
CA ARG A 47 19.74 23.80 -10.78
C ARG A 47 20.73 22.88 -10.04
N PRO A 48 20.37 21.64 -9.65
CA PRO A 48 21.30 20.79 -8.93
C PRO A 48 22.51 20.37 -9.78
N LEU A 49 22.34 20.04 -11.07
CA LEU A 49 23.48 19.69 -11.93
C LEU A 49 24.46 20.86 -12.10
N ALA A 50 23.96 22.08 -12.32
CA ALA A 50 24.79 23.28 -12.41
C ALA A 50 25.53 23.55 -11.09
N ALA A 51 24.87 23.39 -9.95
CA ALA A 51 25.50 23.54 -8.63
C ALA A 51 26.65 22.53 -8.41
N ALA A 52 26.53 21.31 -8.92
CA ALA A 52 27.59 20.31 -8.84
C ALA A 52 28.71 20.49 -9.88
N ALA A 53 28.40 21.09 -11.04
CA ALA A 53 29.36 21.39 -12.10
C ALA A 53 30.25 22.61 -11.79
N GLY A 54 29.76 23.55 -10.99
CA GLY A 54 30.39 24.86 -10.77
C GLY A 54 30.25 25.78 -11.99
N ASP A 55 31.23 26.64 -12.23
CA ASP A 55 31.18 27.69 -13.28
C ASP A 55 31.51 27.19 -14.70
N LEU A 56 31.53 25.87 -14.93
CA LEU A 56 31.89 25.31 -16.24
C LEU A 56 30.77 25.49 -17.26
N ALA A 57 31.16 25.88 -18.47
CA ALA A 57 30.25 25.91 -19.62
C ALA A 57 30.05 24.49 -20.18
N GLY A 58 28.80 24.04 -20.17
CA GLY A 58 28.41 22.77 -20.78
C GLY A 58 28.15 22.87 -22.28
N ARG A 59 28.26 21.74 -22.97
CA ARG A 59 27.80 21.57 -24.35
C ARG A 59 26.62 20.59 -24.38
N PRO A 60 25.46 20.98 -24.95
CA PRO A 60 24.33 20.06 -25.04
C PRO A 60 24.68 18.89 -25.96
N ALA A 61 24.10 17.73 -25.68
CA ALA A 61 24.18 16.55 -26.55
C ALA A 61 23.63 16.87 -27.95
N SER A 62 24.10 16.13 -28.96
CA SER A 62 23.63 16.28 -30.35
C SER A 62 22.16 15.92 -30.52
N SER A 63 21.67 14.98 -29.71
CA SER A 63 20.25 14.63 -29.57
C SER A 63 19.75 15.11 -28.21
N VAL A 64 18.66 15.87 -28.18
CA VAL A 64 18.06 16.40 -26.95
C VAL A 64 16.81 15.59 -26.66
N ASP A 65 16.99 14.47 -25.98
CA ASP A 65 15.91 13.53 -25.61
C ASP A 65 15.87 13.31 -24.09
N LEU A 66 14.66 13.23 -23.53
CA LEU A 66 14.45 13.07 -22.09
C LEU A 66 14.94 11.72 -21.59
N VAL A 67 14.68 10.64 -22.33
CA VAL A 67 15.04 9.28 -21.93
C VAL A 67 16.56 9.10 -22.00
N ASP A 68 17.21 9.60 -23.05
CA ASP A 68 18.67 9.55 -23.19
C ASP A 68 19.40 10.37 -22.12
N LEU A 69 18.88 11.55 -21.78
CA LEU A 69 19.38 12.33 -20.66
C LEU A 69 19.19 11.58 -19.32
N THR A 70 18.02 10.96 -19.13
CA THR A 70 17.72 10.17 -17.93
C THR A 70 18.69 9.01 -17.77
N ARG A 71 18.94 8.24 -18.83
CA ARG A 71 19.93 7.16 -18.87
C ARG A 71 21.32 7.68 -18.51
N SER A 72 21.74 8.77 -19.14
CA SER A 72 23.06 9.34 -18.98
C SER A 72 23.32 9.80 -17.54
N VAL A 73 22.40 10.56 -16.95
CA VAL A 73 22.52 11.04 -15.57
C VAL A 73 22.37 9.89 -14.56
N THR A 74 21.51 8.90 -14.84
CA THR A 74 21.36 7.70 -13.99
C THR A 74 22.68 6.93 -13.88
N ARG A 75 23.43 6.75 -14.98
CA ARG A 75 24.76 6.11 -14.93
C ARG A 75 25.75 6.84 -14.02
N LEU A 76 25.69 8.16 -13.95
CA LEU A 76 26.58 8.95 -13.08
C LEU A 76 26.33 8.68 -11.58
N THR A 77 25.14 8.19 -11.22
CA THR A 77 24.79 7.86 -9.83
C THR A 77 25.34 6.53 -9.33
N ALA A 78 25.87 5.68 -10.21
CA ALA A 78 26.45 4.40 -9.82
C ALA A 78 27.77 4.56 -9.01
N SER A 79 28.40 5.73 -9.07
CA SER A 79 29.63 6.03 -8.32
C SER A 79 29.37 6.24 -6.83
N ALA A 80 30.21 5.65 -5.96
CA ALA A 80 30.09 5.80 -4.51
C ALA A 80 30.30 7.25 -4.01
N GLN A 81 31.02 8.08 -4.78
CA GLN A 81 31.34 9.47 -4.44
C GLN A 81 30.48 10.49 -5.20
N VAL A 82 29.33 10.07 -5.73
CA VAL A 82 28.44 10.97 -6.46
C VAL A 82 27.88 12.08 -5.55
N PRO A 83 27.92 13.36 -5.97
CA PRO A 83 27.30 14.46 -5.23
C PRO A 83 25.78 14.29 -5.07
N ALA A 84 25.22 14.70 -3.93
CA ALA A 84 23.79 14.62 -3.65
C ALA A 84 22.93 15.31 -4.72
N GLN A 85 23.43 16.39 -5.31
CA GLN A 85 22.75 17.14 -6.36
C GLN A 85 22.55 16.30 -7.64
N VAL A 86 23.51 15.45 -8.01
CA VAL A 86 23.38 14.56 -9.18
C VAL A 86 22.33 13.48 -8.92
N ILE A 87 22.29 12.96 -7.69
CA ILE A 87 21.26 12.01 -7.25
C ILE A 87 19.87 12.66 -7.29
N GLU A 88 19.75 13.93 -6.86
CA GLU A 88 18.49 14.70 -6.94
C GLU A 88 18.02 14.85 -8.39
N ALA A 89 18.94 15.23 -9.30
CA ALA A 89 18.66 15.37 -10.71
C ALA A 89 18.22 14.04 -11.36
N ALA A 90 18.91 12.94 -11.02
CA ALA A 90 18.55 11.60 -11.48
C ALA A 90 17.14 11.21 -11.02
N ALA A 91 16.79 11.45 -9.75
CA ALA A 91 15.45 11.16 -9.23
C ALA A 91 14.35 11.90 -10.02
N ALA A 92 14.59 13.19 -10.32
CA ALA A 92 13.63 14.00 -11.06
C ALA A 92 13.52 13.58 -12.53
N LEU A 93 14.62 13.23 -13.17
CA LEU A 93 14.64 12.71 -14.54
C LEU A 93 13.92 11.37 -14.65
N GLN A 94 14.18 10.43 -13.74
CA GLN A 94 13.46 9.14 -13.72
C GLN A 94 11.96 9.33 -13.53
N ASP A 95 11.53 10.25 -12.65
CA ASP A 95 10.10 10.58 -12.49
C ASP A 95 9.48 11.13 -13.78
N LEU A 96 10.12 12.12 -14.40
CA LEU A 96 9.62 12.71 -15.64
C LEU A 96 9.57 11.68 -16.78
N ALA A 97 10.64 10.93 -17.00
CA ALA A 97 10.74 9.96 -18.09
C ALA A 97 9.72 8.83 -17.95
N LEU A 98 9.51 8.30 -16.73
CA LEU A 98 8.50 7.25 -16.50
C LEU A 98 7.07 7.76 -16.65
N ARG A 99 6.79 9.03 -16.31
CA ARG A 99 5.47 9.64 -16.57
C ARG A 99 5.21 9.78 -18.07
N VAL A 100 6.21 10.24 -18.83
CA VAL A 100 6.13 10.34 -20.29
C VAL A 100 5.95 8.96 -20.91
N ALA A 101 6.78 7.98 -20.55
CA ALA A 101 6.66 6.61 -21.04
C ALA A 101 5.28 5.99 -20.72
N ARG A 102 4.75 6.22 -19.51
CA ARG A 102 3.41 5.73 -19.14
C ARG A 102 2.29 6.39 -19.94
N SER A 103 2.47 7.64 -20.36
CA SER A 103 1.51 8.30 -21.25
C SER A 103 1.48 7.71 -22.67
N GLU A 104 2.54 6.99 -23.05
CA GLU A 104 2.61 6.22 -24.31
C GLU A 104 2.02 4.83 -24.14
N SER A 105 2.52 4.04 -23.17
CA SER A 105 1.92 2.77 -22.74
C SER A 105 2.48 2.27 -21.39
N ASP A 106 1.76 1.36 -20.73
CA ASP A 106 2.25 0.70 -19.51
C ASP A 106 3.47 -0.21 -19.80
N GLU A 107 3.56 -0.81 -20.98
CA GLU A 107 4.72 -1.60 -21.41
C GLU A 107 5.97 -0.73 -21.57
N ALA A 108 5.84 0.47 -22.14
CA ALA A 108 6.95 1.41 -22.28
C ALA A 108 7.49 1.84 -20.91
N ALA A 109 6.60 2.18 -19.97
CA ALA A 109 6.99 2.51 -18.60
C ALA A 109 7.66 1.33 -17.88
N THR A 110 7.14 0.12 -18.07
CA THR A 110 7.71 -1.11 -17.45
C THR A 110 9.10 -1.42 -18.00
N SER A 111 9.29 -1.31 -19.32
CA SER A 111 10.58 -1.50 -19.99
C SER A 111 11.63 -0.50 -19.50
N LEU A 112 11.27 0.79 -19.46
CA LEU A 112 12.17 1.84 -18.98
C LEU A 112 12.50 1.67 -17.49
N LEU A 113 11.54 1.27 -16.65
CA LEU A 113 11.79 1.00 -15.24
C LEU A 113 12.80 -0.14 -15.05
N ALA A 114 12.67 -1.22 -15.81
CA ALA A 114 13.62 -2.34 -15.80
C ALA A 114 15.03 -1.89 -16.21
N GLU A 115 15.14 -1.11 -17.29
CA GLU A 115 16.42 -0.55 -17.75
C GLU A 115 17.08 0.34 -16.69
N LEU A 116 16.33 1.27 -16.09
CA LEU A 116 16.85 2.16 -15.04
C LEU A 116 17.30 1.38 -13.80
N THR A 117 16.61 0.27 -13.49
CA THR A 117 16.98 -0.61 -12.37
C THR A 117 18.31 -1.28 -12.63
N GLU A 118 18.53 -1.77 -13.85
CA GLU A 118 19.80 -2.37 -14.26
C GLU A 118 20.95 -1.34 -14.21
N LEU A 119 20.72 -0.12 -14.71
CA LEU A 119 21.71 0.96 -14.67
C LEU A 119 22.13 1.36 -13.24
N GLN A 120 21.32 1.10 -12.23
CA GLN A 120 21.61 1.38 -10.82
C GLN A 120 21.82 0.15 -9.96
N ALA A 121 21.95 -1.05 -10.54
CA ALA A 121 22.08 -2.30 -9.79
C ALA A 121 23.31 -2.31 -8.84
N GLY A 122 24.37 -1.57 -9.18
CA GLY A 122 25.57 -1.41 -8.35
C GLY A 122 25.48 -0.32 -7.27
N ALA A 123 24.42 0.48 -7.23
CA ALA A 123 24.27 1.56 -6.28
C ALA A 123 23.92 1.02 -4.89
N ARG A 124 24.48 1.63 -3.83
CA ARG A 124 24.19 1.22 -2.45
C ARG A 124 22.76 1.65 -2.06
N PRO A 125 21.87 0.72 -1.67
CA PRO A 125 20.53 1.10 -1.22
C PRO A 125 20.58 1.90 0.08
N GLY A 126 19.66 2.85 0.23
CA GLY A 126 19.59 3.67 1.43
C GLY A 126 18.93 5.03 1.20
N ILE A 127 18.92 5.82 2.26
CA ILE A 127 18.41 7.18 2.29
C ILE A 127 19.57 8.13 2.56
N ARG A 128 19.81 9.07 1.64
CA ARG A 128 20.77 10.17 1.81
C ARG A 128 20.01 11.47 2.08
N VAL A 129 20.41 12.19 3.12
CA VAL A 129 19.80 13.47 3.50
C VAL A 129 20.54 14.60 2.79
N ALA A 130 19.97 15.13 1.71
CA ALA A 130 20.59 16.25 0.98
C ALA A 130 20.61 17.53 1.85
N HIS A 131 21.68 18.33 1.78
CA HIS A 131 21.77 19.59 2.50
C HIS A 131 20.68 20.58 2.04
N ASN A 132 19.85 21.05 2.97
CA ASN A 132 18.66 21.88 2.70
C ASN A 132 17.77 21.35 1.56
N GLY A 133 17.84 20.05 1.26
CA GLY A 133 17.16 19.40 0.14
C GLY A 133 16.27 18.24 0.57
N PRO A 134 15.88 17.37 -0.38
CA PRO A 134 15.03 16.21 -0.14
C PRO A 134 15.75 15.05 0.55
N TYR A 135 15.01 13.98 0.85
CA TYR A 135 15.59 12.67 1.10
C TYR A 135 15.79 11.94 -0.22
N LEU A 136 17.02 11.58 -0.53
CA LEU A 136 17.39 10.88 -1.74
C LEU A 136 17.38 9.38 -1.44
N VAL A 137 16.43 8.68 -2.04
CA VAL A 137 16.19 7.25 -1.79
C VAL A 137 16.69 6.46 -2.98
N THR A 138 17.62 5.53 -2.72
CA THR A 138 18.20 4.64 -3.73
C THR A 138 17.84 3.20 -3.38
N GLY A 139 17.33 2.44 -4.35
CA GLY A 139 17.09 1.01 -4.21
C GLY A 139 16.07 0.60 -3.14
N ALA A 140 15.06 1.45 -2.86
CA ALA A 140 13.94 1.09 -2.00
C ALA A 140 12.66 0.93 -2.84
N ASP A 141 12.18 -0.31 -2.94
CA ASP A 141 11.05 -0.72 -3.76
C ASP A 141 9.70 -0.74 -3.00
N ASN A 142 9.75 -0.73 -1.66
CA ASN A 142 8.58 -0.80 -0.78
C ASN A 142 8.24 0.56 -0.15
N LEU A 143 7.63 1.45 -0.96
CA LEU A 143 7.05 2.72 -0.52
C LEU A 143 5.52 2.58 -0.43
N ARG A 144 4.93 2.91 0.73
CA ARG A 144 3.49 2.76 0.95
C ARG A 144 2.84 3.99 1.58
N THR A 145 1.58 4.23 1.25
CA THR A 145 0.73 5.21 1.94
C THR A 145 0.37 4.71 3.35
N TYR A 146 -0.20 5.58 4.17
CA TYR A 146 -0.72 5.21 5.49
C TYR A 146 -1.89 4.20 5.42
N LEU A 147 -2.53 4.08 4.25
CA LEU A 147 -3.57 3.08 3.98
C LEU A 147 -2.98 1.71 3.58
N GLY A 148 -1.65 1.61 3.45
CA GLY A 148 -0.95 0.40 3.02
C GLY A 148 -0.86 0.23 1.50
N GLU A 149 -1.35 1.20 0.73
CA GLU A 149 -1.33 1.19 -0.73
C GLU A 149 0.09 1.41 -1.26
N PRO A 150 0.53 0.64 -2.28
CA PRO A 150 1.83 0.86 -2.89
C PRO A 150 1.87 2.21 -3.62
N VAL A 151 2.98 2.92 -3.51
CA VAL A 151 3.27 4.11 -4.31
C VAL A 151 4.29 3.72 -5.37
N GLY A 152 4.07 4.11 -6.63
CA GLY A 152 4.97 3.77 -7.73
C GLY A 152 6.41 4.19 -7.43
N THR A 153 7.30 3.20 -7.30
CA THR A 153 8.71 3.36 -6.94
C THR A 153 9.62 3.43 -8.16
N ARG A 154 10.84 3.93 -7.93
CA ARG A 154 11.89 4.08 -8.94
C ARG A 154 13.22 3.70 -8.29
N PRO A 155 14.20 3.23 -9.05
CA PRO A 155 15.55 2.97 -8.55
C PRO A 155 16.16 4.18 -7.85
N GLN A 156 15.89 5.40 -8.35
CA GLN A 156 16.21 6.65 -7.68
C GLN A 156 14.96 7.51 -7.44
N MET A 157 14.74 7.92 -6.20
CA MET A 157 13.65 8.83 -5.81
C MET A 157 14.16 9.98 -4.95
N ALA A 158 13.42 11.09 -4.96
CA ALA A 158 13.62 12.22 -4.07
C ALA A 158 12.31 12.45 -3.31
N LEU A 159 12.29 12.23 -2.00
CA LEU A 159 11.14 12.45 -1.14
C LEU A 159 11.18 13.84 -0.51
N CYS A 160 10.03 14.51 -0.49
CA CYS A 160 9.92 15.87 0.02
C CYS A 160 10.21 15.93 1.52
N ARG A 161 11.19 16.76 1.91
CA ARG A 161 11.50 17.04 3.32
C ARG A 161 10.95 18.39 3.80
N CYS A 162 10.79 19.34 2.89
CA CYS A 162 10.47 20.73 3.21
C CYS A 162 8.98 21.00 3.50
N GLY A 163 8.08 20.05 3.23
CA GLY A 163 6.64 20.22 3.38
C GLY A 163 5.97 21.08 2.31
N ALA A 164 6.71 21.66 1.36
CA ALA A 164 6.17 22.60 0.37
C ALA A 164 5.90 22.00 -1.02
N SER A 165 6.45 20.82 -1.34
CA SER A 165 6.29 20.21 -2.68
C SER A 165 4.82 20.03 -3.05
N GLU A 166 4.44 20.36 -4.27
CA GLU A 166 3.12 20.08 -4.83
C GLU A 166 3.01 18.63 -5.31
N SER A 167 4.15 17.99 -5.60
CA SER A 167 4.22 16.59 -6.02
C SER A 167 4.45 15.60 -4.87
N LYS A 168 4.04 15.94 -3.63
CA LYS A 168 4.21 15.05 -2.46
C LYS A 168 3.65 13.65 -2.77
N PRO A 169 4.31 12.57 -2.31
CA PRO A 169 5.45 12.54 -1.39
C PRO A 169 6.80 12.89 -2.05
N PHE A 170 6.85 13.08 -3.36
CA PHE A 170 8.09 13.37 -4.09
C PHE A 170 8.47 14.86 -3.99
N CYS A 171 9.75 15.16 -4.09
CA CYS A 171 10.27 16.51 -4.16
C CYS A 171 10.13 17.06 -5.58
N ASP A 172 9.80 18.34 -5.71
CA ASP A 172 9.70 19.09 -6.97
C ASP A 172 10.69 20.25 -7.10
N GLY A 173 11.60 20.38 -6.13
CA GLY A 173 12.56 21.48 -6.05
C GLY A 173 12.06 22.67 -5.23
N SER A 174 10.85 22.63 -4.69
CA SER A 174 10.27 23.70 -3.85
C SER A 174 11.18 24.14 -2.71
N HIS A 175 11.95 23.20 -2.13
CA HIS A 175 12.88 23.47 -1.03
C HIS A 175 13.90 24.58 -1.33
N ALA A 176 14.26 24.79 -2.61
CA ALA A 176 15.29 25.74 -2.99
C ALA A 176 14.84 27.21 -2.87
N HIS A 177 13.53 27.46 -2.79
CA HIS A 177 12.96 28.82 -2.77
C HIS A 177 11.99 29.08 -1.62
N THR A 178 11.75 28.08 -0.75
CA THR A 178 10.86 28.23 0.43
C THR A 178 11.60 28.62 1.72
N GLY A 179 12.91 28.87 1.64
CA GLY A 179 13.74 29.17 2.81
C GLY A 179 13.97 27.96 3.74
N PHE A 180 13.76 26.74 3.22
CA PHE A 180 13.90 25.53 4.00
C PHE A 180 15.35 25.31 4.49
N THR A 181 15.50 25.02 5.78
CA THR A 181 16.76 24.58 6.39
C THR A 181 16.62 23.17 6.96
N GLY A 182 17.64 22.35 6.73
CA GLY A 182 17.83 21.02 7.30
C GLY A 182 18.41 21.02 8.71
N ASP A 183 18.70 22.19 9.29
CA ASP A 183 19.37 22.33 10.58
C ASP A 183 18.46 21.88 11.75
N LYS A 184 19.13 21.42 12.82
CA LYS A 184 18.49 21.15 14.12
C LYS A 184 18.23 22.46 14.84
N ASP A 185 17.05 22.59 15.43
CA ASP A 185 16.70 23.72 16.27
C ASP A 185 17.53 23.67 17.58
N PRO A 186 18.14 24.79 18.01
CA PRO A 186 18.80 24.88 19.31
C PRO A 186 17.88 24.58 20.50
N ASN A 187 16.57 24.83 20.37
CA ASN A 187 15.55 24.60 21.39
C ASN A 187 14.91 23.20 21.32
N ARG A 188 15.43 22.30 20.48
CA ARG A 188 14.94 20.92 20.42
C ARG A 188 15.03 20.24 21.78
N VAL A 189 14.20 19.22 22.00
CA VAL A 189 14.35 18.33 23.15
C VAL A 189 15.78 17.73 23.15
N PRO A 190 16.56 17.91 24.22
CA PRO A 190 17.94 17.43 24.27
C PRO A 190 18.04 15.92 24.06
N ASP A 191 19.15 15.49 23.48
CA ASP A 191 19.52 14.08 23.44
C ASP A 191 19.83 13.63 24.86
N ARG A 192 18.87 12.96 25.49
CA ARG A 192 18.97 12.43 26.84
C ARG A 192 18.17 11.15 26.93
N ARG A 193 18.86 10.07 27.32
CA ARG A 193 18.24 8.78 27.58
C ARG A 193 17.87 8.66 29.05
N ASP A 194 16.57 8.63 29.31
CA ASP A 194 15.98 8.41 30.62
C ASP A 194 15.76 6.91 30.87
N THR A 195 15.95 6.48 32.12
CA THR A 195 15.83 5.08 32.56
C THR A 195 14.75 4.97 33.64
N TYR A 196 13.79 4.08 33.42
CA TYR A 196 12.69 3.82 34.34
C TYR A 196 12.76 2.37 34.80
N GLU A 197 13.26 2.16 36.02
CA GLU A 197 13.42 0.84 36.60
C GLU A 197 12.07 0.27 37.07
N GLY A 198 11.81 -0.99 36.70
CA GLY A 198 10.69 -1.79 37.18
C GLY A 198 11.18 -3.08 37.81
N GLY A 199 10.24 -3.92 38.29
CA GLY A 199 10.60 -5.18 38.95
C GLY A 199 11.34 -6.15 38.03
N THR A 200 10.75 -6.49 36.88
CA THR A 200 11.34 -7.42 35.89
C THR A 200 11.81 -6.70 34.63
N VAL A 201 11.18 -5.58 34.28
CA VAL A 201 11.45 -4.83 33.04
C VAL A 201 11.85 -3.40 33.39
N THR A 202 12.93 -2.94 32.76
CA THR A 202 13.35 -1.53 32.76
C THR A 202 12.98 -0.93 31.42
N VAL A 203 12.38 0.26 31.41
CA VAL A 203 12.06 0.98 30.17
C VAL A 203 13.08 2.09 29.97
N TYR A 204 13.57 2.23 28.75
CA TYR A 204 14.44 3.31 28.34
C TYR A 204 13.69 4.22 27.35
N ASP A 205 13.84 5.52 27.52
CA ASP A 205 13.21 6.52 26.66
C ASP A 205 14.21 7.62 26.32
N ASN A 206 14.35 7.94 25.04
CA ASN A 206 15.02 9.16 24.62
C ASN A 206 13.99 10.11 24.00
N ARG A 207 13.49 11.03 24.81
CA ARG A 207 12.50 12.03 24.40
C ARG A 207 12.96 12.89 23.22
N GLY A 208 14.27 13.07 23.04
CA GLY A 208 14.86 13.76 21.89
C GLY A 208 14.53 13.09 20.54
N LEU A 209 14.21 11.79 20.54
CA LEU A 209 13.79 11.02 19.36
C LEU A 209 12.27 10.93 19.20
N CYS A 210 11.49 11.32 20.20
CA CYS A 210 10.06 11.07 20.17
C CYS A 210 9.38 11.84 19.03
N GLN A 211 8.70 11.13 18.13
CA GLN A 211 7.87 11.78 17.11
C GLN A 211 6.47 12.19 17.61
N HIS A 212 6.20 12.00 18.90
CA HIS A 212 4.92 12.30 19.56
C HIS A 212 3.69 11.65 18.90
N SER A 213 3.80 10.36 18.54
CA SER A 213 2.74 9.65 17.81
C SER A 213 1.64 9.03 18.66
N GLY A 214 1.68 9.12 19.99
CA GLY A 214 0.64 8.55 20.86
C GLY A 214 0.63 7.03 21.02
N PHE A 215 1.25 6.25 20.11
CA PHE A 215 1.21 4.77 20.15
C PHE A 215 1.50 4.11 21.51
N CYS A 216 2.41 4.66 22.32
CA CYS A 216 2.70 4.12 23.64
C CYS A 216 1.64 4.51 24.69
N THR A 217 1.25 5.78 24.72
CA THR A 217 0.24 6.32 25.67
C THR A 217 -1.16 5.78 25.38
N ASP A 218 -1.53 5.65 24.10
CA ASP A 218 -2.85 5.19 23.69
C ASP A 218 -3.02 3.68 23.92
N ARG A 219 -1.92 2.93 23.81
CA ARG A 219 -1.92 1.47 23.95
C ARG A 219 -1.81 1.01 25.40
N LEU A 220 -1.07 1.73 26.25
CA LEU A 220 -0.80 1.30 27.62
C LEU A 220 -0.65 2.51 28.54
N SER A 221 -1.74 3.27 28.68
CA SER A 221 -1.82 4.49 29.50
C SER A 221 -1.57 4.27 30.99
N THR A 222 -1.66 3.02 31.48
CA THR A 222 -1.28 2.69 32.85
C THR A 222 0.24 2.67 33.07
N VAL A 223 1.03 2.58 32.00
CA VAL A 223 2.50 2.60 32.01
C VAL A 223 3.06 3.88 31.42
N PHE A 224 2.52 4.39 30.32
CA PHE A 224 3.00 5.58 29.62
C PHE A 224 2.01 6.74 29.78
N HIS A 225 2.46 7.82 30.43
CA HIS A 225 1.56 8.87 30.88
C HIS A 225 1.71 10.17 30.08
N SER A 226 0.67 10.58 29.37
CA SER A 226 0.70 11.90 28.72
C SER A 226 0.55 13.03 29.77
N GLY A 227 1.41 14.04 29.70
CA GLY A 227 1.30 15.25 30.53
C GLY A 227 1.63 15.09 32.02
N SER A 228 2.26 13.99 32.44
CA SER A 228 2.71 13.80 33.83
C SER A 228 4.11 13.22 33.91
N GLU A 229 4.75 13.43 35.07
CA GLU A 229 6.06 12.89 35.41
C GLU A 229 5.97 12.03 36.69
N PRO A 230 6.63 10.86 36.75
CA PRO A 230 7.46 10.28 35.68
C PRO A 230 6.64 9.85 34.47
N PHE A 231 7.16 10.07 33.26
CA PHE A 231 6.49 9.66 32.03
C PHE A 231 6.15 8.16 32.00
N VAL A 232 7.06 7.31 32.50
CA VAL A 232 6.90 5.85 32.49
C VAL A 232 6.81 5.30 33.90
N THR A 233 5.83 4.43 34.12
CA THR A 233 5.67 3.61 35.34
C THR A 233 5.67 2.13 34.96
N PRO A 234 6.84 1.46 34.93
CA PRO A 234 6.93 0.06 34.47
C PRO A 234 6.08 -0.93 35.27
N SER A 235 5.73 -0.63 36.53
CA SER A 235 4.85 -1.46 37.35
C SER A 235 3.37 -1.39 36.97
N GLY A 236 2.98 -0.48 36.08
CA GLY A 236 1.59 -0.27 35.67
C GLY A 236 1.03 -1.27 34.65
N GLY A 237 1.82 -2.25 34.20
CA GLY A 237 1.39 -3.21 33.18
C GLY A 237 2.21 -4.48 33.21
N ARG A 238 1.73 -5.51 32.51
CA ARG A 238 2.50 -6.75 32.37
C ARG A 238 3.64 -6.57 31.38
N MET A 239 4.70 -7.37 31.54
CA MET A 239 5.89 -7.32 30.69
C MET A 239 5.57 -7.48 29.20
N ASP A 240 4.70 -8.42 28.83
CA ASP A 240 4.29 -8.65 27.44
C ASP A 240 3.65 -7.41 26.80
N GLN A 241 2.82 -6.69 27.57
CA GLN A 241 2.15 -5.47 27.12
C GLN A 241 3.15 -4.31 26.96
N ILE A 242 4.10 -4.19 27.89
CA ILE A 242 5.15 -3.16 27.85
C ILE A 242 6.05 -3.38 26.65
N VAL A 243 6.53 -4.60 26.43
CA VAL A 243 7.36 -4.97 25.27
C VAL A 243 6.63 -4.67 23.97
N ALA A 244 5.34 -5.01 23.87
CA ALA A 244 4.53 -4.72 22.70
C ALA A 244 4.35 -3.21 22.45
N ALA A 245 4.18 -2.40 23.50
CA ALA A 245 4.10 -0.94 23.39
C ALA A 245 5.45 -0.31 22.98
N VAL A 246 6.56 -0.78 23.55
CA VAL A 246 7.92 -0.33 23.20
C VAL A 246 8.24 -0.65 21.74
N ARG A 247 8.00 -1.90 21.29
CA ARG A 247 8.20 -2.32 19.88
C ARG A 247 7.32 -1.56 18.88
N ALA A 248 6.18 -1.02 19.35
CA ALA A 248 5.29 -0.22 18.53
C ALA A 248 5.75 1.24 18.41
N CYS A 249 6.83 1.66 19.08
CA CYS A 249 7.35 3.02 19.00
C CYS A 249 7.96 3.29 17.62
N PRO A 250 7.28 4.06 16.74
CA PRO A 250 7.71 4.24 15.35
C PRO A 250 9.00 5.04 15.20
N SER A 251 9.33 5.91 16.16
CA SER A 251 10.59 6.68 16.11
C SER A 251 11.79 5.90 16.64
N GLY A 252 11.60 4.73 17.25
CA GLY A 252 12.66 4.00 17.94
C GLY A 252 13.19 4.72 19.19
N ALA A 253 12.37 5.60 19.77
CA ALA A 253 12.73 6.37 20.97
C ALA A 253 12.69 5.52 22.25
N LEU A 254 11.91 4.42 22.23
CA LEU A 254 11.73 3.52 23.35
C LEU A 254 12.56 2.25 23.17
N SER A 255 13.03 1.71 24.28
CA SER A 255 13.63 0.38 24.39
C SER A 255 13.34 -0.20 25.77
N TYR A 256 13.72 -1.45 25.99
CA TYR A 256 13.60 -2.06 27.31
C TYR A 256 14.81 -2.92 27.64
N GLY A 257 14.98 -3.18 28.92
CA GLY A 257 15.95 -4.12 29.44
C GLY A 257 15.31 -5.10 30.41
N VAL A 258 15.94 -6.26 30.53
CA VAL A 258 15.59 -7.33 31.47
C VAL A 258 16.85 -7.62 32.28
N ASP A 259 16.70 -7.71 33.60
CA ASP A 259 17.82 -7.97 34.52
C ASP A 259 19.03 -7.04 34.32
N GLY A 260 18.75 -5.76 34.08
CA GLY A 260 19.77 -4.73 33.88
C GLY A 260 20.49 -4.76 32.51
N ARG A 261 20.07 -5.63 31.58
CA ARG A 261 20.61 -5.70 30.22
C ARG A 261 19.59 -5.21 29.22
N GLU A 262 19.97 -4.25 28.39
CA GLU A 262 19.12 -3.80 27.28
C GLU A 262 18.94 -4.94 26.27
N ALA A 263 17.68 -5.23 25.93
CA ALA A 263 17.31 -6.25 24.96
C ALA A 263 17.04 -5.62 23.59
N ARG A 264 18.03 -4.86 23.06
CA ARG A 264 17.86 -4.09 21.83
C ARG A 264 17.55 -4.98 20.64
N GLU A 265 18.21 -6.12 20.54
CA GLU A 265 17.96 -7.14 19.52
C GLU A 265 16.54 -7.71 19.54
N GLN A 266 15.82 -7.54 20.66
CA GLN A 266 14.43 -7.91 20.76
C GLN A 266 13.49 -6.74 20.43
N VAL A 267 13.93 -5.49 20.51
CA VAL A 267 13.15 -4.31 20.09
C VAL A 267 13.25 -4.12 18.58
N ASP A 268 14.46 -4.20 18.05
CA ASP A 268 14.78 -4.09 16.63
C ASP A 268 14.38 -5.40 15.92
N GLN A 269 13.39 -5.33 15.05
CA GLN A 269 12.80 -6.52 14.43
C GLN A 269 13.61 -6.95 13.22
N THR A 270 14.54 -7.89 13.41
CA THR A 270 15.49 -8.34 12.36
C THR A 270 14.85 -8.91 11.08
N GLN A 271 13.59 -9.36 11.15
CA GLN A 271 12.84 -9.89 10.01
C GLN A 271 11.86 -8.88 9.39
N ARG A 272 11.80 -7.65 9.89
CA ARG A 272 10.89 -6.64 9.36
C ARG A 272 11.36 -6.21 7.97
N PRO A 273 10.48 -6.19 6.96
CA PRO A 273 10.89 -5.78 5.62
C PRO A 273 11.36 -4.33 5.60
N ALA A 274 12.34 -4.05 4.74
CA ALA A 274 12.70 -2.70 4.38
C ALA A 274 11.45 -2.00 3.81
N GLN A 275 11.05 -0.90 4.44
CA GLN A 275 9.86 -0.16 4.03
C GLN A 275 9.99 1.32 4.36
N ILE A 276 9.41 2.14 3.50
CA ILE A 276 9.13 3.55 3.74
C ILE A 276 7.60 3.73 3.77
N GLU A 277 7.04 4.03 4.94
CA GLU A 277 5.62 4.37 5.10
C GLU A 277 5.45 5.89 5.12
N ILE A 278 4.54 6.41 4.31
CA ILE A 278 4.10 7.80 4.33
C ILE A 278 2.94 7.89 5.33
N SER A 279 3.24 8.25 6.58
CA SER A 279 2.18 8.37 7.58
C SER A 279 1.31 9.59 7.32
N LYS A 280 -0.01 9.42 7.56
CA LYS A 280 -1.02 10.48 7.36
C LYS A 280 -0.62 11.72 8.14
N ASP A 281 -0.60 12.87 7.46
CA ASP A 281 -0.36 14.19 8.05
C ASP A 281 0.98 14.27 8.81
N GLY A 282 1.90 13.34 8.52
CA GLY A 282 2.98 13.00 9.43
C GLY A 282 4.29 12.66 8.73
N PRO A 283 5.26 12.11 9.48
CA PRO A 283 6.59 11.78 8.97
C PRO A 283 6.59 10.58 8.02
N TYR A 284 7.73 10.36 7.36
CA TYR A 284 8.05 9.05 6.81
C TYR A 284 8.49 8.12 7.93
N ARG A 285 7.94 6.92 8.01
CA ARG A 285 8.37 5.88 8.96
C ARG A 285 9.17 4.83 8.21
N ILE A 286 10.40 4.63 8.65
CA ILE A 286 11.36 3.74 8.03
C ILE A 286 11.48 2.49 8.89
N THR A 287 11.53 1.33 8.25
CA THR A 287 11.65 0.03 8.92
C THR A 287 12.58 -0.90 8.15
N GLY A 288 13.00 -2.00 8.77
CA GLY A 288 13.84 -3.02 8.13
C GLY A 288 15.29 -2.59 7.89
N GLY A 289 15.78 -1.62 8.66
CA GLY A 289 17.20 -1.27 8.68
C GLY A 289 17.72 -0.52 7.45
N ILE A 290 16.86 0.21 6.74
CA ILE A 290 17.30 1.06 5.62
C ILE A 290 18.33 2.09 6.14
N ALA A 291 19.53 2.09 5.56
CA ALA A 291 20.62 2.97 5.96
C ALA A 291 20.26 4.45 5.79
N LEU A 292 20.73 5.30 6.71
CA LEU A 292 20.55 6.76 6.68
C LEU A 292 21.90 7.46 6.71
N THR A 293 22.19 8.25 5.69
CA THR A 293 23.46 8.98 5.53
C THR A 293 23.22 10.48 5.35
N GLY A 294 24.21 11.28 5.72
CA GLY A 294 24.23 12.72 5.51
C GLY A 294 24.57 13.08 4.06
N ASP A 295 24.69 14.38 3.80
CA ASP A 295 24.79 14.93 2.44
C ASP A 295 26.01 14.40 1.66
N GLN A 296 27.11 14.17 2.37
CA GLN A 296 28.38 13.68 1.81
C GLN A 296 28.52 12.15 1.92
N GLY A 297 27.43 11.45 2.28
CA GLY A 297 27.40 9.99 2.45
C GLY A 297 27.94 9.50 3.80
N GLU A 298 28.22 10.40 4.72
CA GLU A 298 28.65 10.10 6.09
C GLU A 298 27.51 9.52 6.95
N GLU A 299 27.85 8.75 7.98
CA GLU A 299 26.83 8.27 8.93
C GLU A 299 26.26 9.45 9.73
N ILE A 300 24.92 9.54 9.81
CA ILE A 300 24.26 10.57 10.61
C ILE A 300 24.41 10.27 12.09
N GLN A 301 24.86 11.26 12.87
CA GLN A 301 24.84 11.17 14.33
C GLN A 301 23.40 11.00 14.85
N ARG A 302 23.15 9.86 15.48
CA ARG A 302 21.87 9.52 16.11
C ARG A 302 21.90 9.82 17.61
N PRO A 303 20.77 10.25 18.20
CA PRO A 303 20.60 10.33 19.64
C PRO A 303 20.86 8.99 20.35
N GLN A 304 21.24 9.04 21.62
CA GLN A 304 21.59 7.86 22.40
C GLN A 304 20.43 6.84 22.46
N GLY A 305 20.72 5.58 22.11
CA GLY A 305 19.71 4.51 22.14
C GLY A 305 18.70 4.56 20.99
N ALA A 306 18.97 5.32 19.91
CA ALA A 306 18.18 5.25 18.70
C ALA A 306 18.20 3.84 18.09
N SER A 307 17.05 3.38 17.60
CA SER A 307 17.02 2.20 16.74
C SER A 307 17.70 2.48 15.40
N HIS A 308 18.39 1.47 14.88
CA HIS A 308 18.89 1.45 13.50
C HIS A 308 17.93 0.69 12.57
N GLU A 309 17.04 -0.14 13.12
CA GLU A 309 16.05 -0.90 12.36
C GLU A 309 14.88 -0.01 11.92
N HIS A 310 14.35 0.84 12.81
CA HIS A 310 13.26 1.74 12.48
C HIS A 310 13.46 3.16 13.03
N TYR A 311 13.00 4.16 12.29
CA TYR A 311 13.10 5.57 12.66
C TYR A 311 12.10 6.43 11.88
N ALA A 312 11.87 7.66 12.32
CA ALA A 312 10.92 8.59 11.69
C ALA A 312 11.60 9.84 11.14
N LEU A 313 11.38 10.12 9.85
CA LEU A 313 11.95 11.27 9.15
C LEU A 313 10.91 12.37 8.95
N CYS A 314 11.29 13.61 9.24
CA CYS A 314 10.42 14.78 9.10
C CYS A 314 10.00 14.99 7.64
N ARG A 315 8.71 15.16 7.40
CA ARG A 315 8.13 15.47 6.08
C ARG A 315 7.54 16.88 5.99
N CYS A 316 7.23 17.51 7.12
CA CYS A 316 6.58 18.82 7.18
C CYS A 316 7.54 20.02 7.06
N GLY A 317 8.85 19.81 7.04
CA GLY A 317 9.86 20.87 7.04
C GLY A 317 10.09 21.58 8.38
N GLN A 318 9.25 21.36 9.39
CA GLN A 318 9.25 22.14 10.64
C GLN A 318 9.74 21.38 11.88
N SER A 319 10.29 20.16 11.72
CA SER A 319 10.85 19.42 12.88
C SER A 319 11.98 20.21 13.56
N GLN A 320 12.04 20.16 14.88
CA GLN A 320 13.13 20.72 15.65
C GLN A 320 14.36 19.80 15.68
N ASN A 321 14.20 18.50 15.41
CA ASN A 321 15.29 17.51 15.46
C ASN A 321 15.63 16.93 14.08
N LYS A 322 15.62 17.75 13.02
CA LYS A 322 15.91 17.30 11.65
C LYS A 322 17.22 16.49 11.56
N PRO A 323 17.27 15.43 10.74
CA PRO A 323 16.21 14.95 9.85
C PRO A 323 15.08 14.18 10.55
N PHE A 324 15.22 13.85 11.83
CA PHE A 324 14.21 13.11 12.57
C PHE A 324 12.96 13.94 12.85
N CYS A 325 11.81 13.29 12.97
CA CYS A 325 10.56 13.96 13.32
C CYS A 325 10.49 14.24 14.83
N SER A 326 10.23 15.50 15.21
CA SER A 326 10.01 15.89 16.62
C SER A 326 8.54 16.12 16.96
N GLY A 327 7.60 15.63 16.14
CA GLY A 327 6.16 15.86 16.33
C GLY A 327 5.63 17.22 15.87
N MET A 328 6.49 18.13 15.38
CA MET A 328 6.08 19.49 14.96
C MET A 328 5.00 19.54 13.88
N HIS A 329 4.79 18.46 13.12
CA HIS A 329 3.73 18.38 12.11
C HIS A 329 2.33 18.65 12.68
N TRP A 330 2.06 18.25 13.94
CA TRP A 330 0.82 18.58 14.64
C TRP A 330 0.67 20.09 14.87
N TYR A 331 1.70 20.74 15.40
CA TYR A 331 1.66 22.16 15.77
C TYR A 331 1.60 23.10 14.57
N VAL A 332 2.10 22.65 13.41
CA VAL A 332 2.05 23.42 12.16
C VAL A 332 0.89 22.99 11.24
N ASN A 333 0.00 22.12 11.73
CA ASN A 333 -1.13 21.57 10.97
C ASN A 333 -0.72 21.06 9.59
N PHE A 334 0.40 20.33 9.52
CA PHE A 334 0.83 19.72 8.28
C PHE A 334 -0.18 18.63 7.89
N SER A 335 -0.76 18.75 6.72
CA SER A 335 -1.76 17.82 6.23
C SER A 335 -1.42 17.28 4.85
N ASP A 336 -1.76 16.01 4.64
CA ASP A 336 -1.95 15.45 3.31
C ASP A 336 -3.22 16.02 2.66
N PRO A 337 -3.42 15.82 1.34
CA PRO A 337 -4.70 16.07 0.72
C PRO A 337 -5.82 15.35 1.50
N PRO A 338 -6.98 16.00 1.68
CA PRO A 338 -8.10 15.37 2.37
C PRO A 338 -8.56 14.12 1.63
N LEU A 339 -9.17 13.19 2.37
CA LEU A 339 -9.93 12.12 1.74
C LEU A 339 -11.05 12.71 0.86
N PRO A 340 -11.56 11.94 -0.12
CA PRO A 340 -12.78 12.29 -0.83
C PRO A 340 -13.94 12.59 0.14
N GLU A 341 -14.93 13.36 -0.31
CA GLU A 341 -16.12 13.71 0.48
C GLU A 341 -16.85 12.46 1.02
N ASP A 342 -16.94 11.43 0.18
CA ASP A 342 -17.47 10.10 0.53
C ASP A 342 -16.33 9.06 0.53
N PRO A 343 -15.55 8.93 1.63
CA PRO A 343 -14.47 7.96 1.70
C PRO A 343 -15.01 6.54 1.71
N THR A 344 -14.23 5.56 1.27
CA THR A 344 -14.59 4.15 1.43
C THR A 344 -14.48 3.72 2.90
N ILE A 345 -15.15 2.63 3.28
CA ILE A 345 -15.00 2.06 4.63
C ILE A 345 -13.54 1.70 4.90
N PHE A 346 -12.81 1.22 3.89
CA PHE A 346 -11.38 0.94 3.96
C PHE A 346 -10.56 2.18 4.31
N GLN A 347 -10.79 3.29 3.60
CA GLN A 347 -10.10 4.55 3.85
C GLN A 347 -10.39 5.08 5.26
N TRP A 348 -11.65 5.05 5.67
CA TRP A 348 -12.07 5.51 6.99
C TRP A 348 -11.53 4.64 8.12
N ALA A 349 -11.48 3.32 7.93
CA ALA A 349 -10.92 2.38 8.91
C ALA A 349 -9.43 2.62 9.19
N GLY A 350 -8.72 3.33 8.31
CA GLY A 350 -7.26 3.47 8.35
C GLY A 350 -6.51 2.45 7.48
N GLY A 351 -7.20 1.89 6.48
CA GLY A 351 -6.65 1.03 5.44
C GLY A 351 -6.16 -0.34 5.93
N TYR A 352 -5.31 -0.96 5.12
CA TYR A 352 -4.79 -2.30 5.36
C TYR A 352 -4.04 -2.42 6.70
N PRO A 353 -3.18 -1.46 7.11
CA PRO A 353 -2.51 -1.55 8.41
C PRO A 353 -3.48 -1.63 9.59
N ALA A 354 -4.63 -0.95 9.52
CA ALA A 354 -5.65 -1.01 10.57
C ALA A 354 -6.37 -2.36 10.60
N LEU A 355 -6.78 -2.85 9.44
CA LEU A 355 -7.43 -4.16 9.29
C LEU A 355 -6.48 -5.31 9.62
N LEU A 356 -5.20 -5.19 9.32
CA LEU A 356 -4.19 -6.17 9.70
C LEU A 356 -3.96 -6.20 11.20
N ARG A 357 -3.94 -5.05 11.89
CA ARG A 357 -3.89 -5.02 13.36
C ARG A 357 -5.10 -5.71 13.97
N LEU A 358 -6.29 -5.46 13.42
CA LEU A 358 -7.53 -6.13 13.81
C LEU A 358 -7.40 -7.64 13.69
N THR A 359 -7.10 -8.15 12.50
CA THR A 359 -7.06 -9.61 12.26
C THR A 359 -5.94 -10.28 13.02
N LYS A 360 -4.75 -9.67 13.11
CA LYS A 360 -3.64 -10.20 13.92
C LYS A 360 -4.03 -10.32 15.40
N THR A 361 -4.65 -9.27 15.95
CA THR A 361 -5.10 -9.29 17.35
C THR A 361 -6.18 -10.35 17.55
N PHE A 362 -7.15 -10.44 16.64
CA PHE A 362 -8.20 -11.44 16.69
C PHE A 362 -7.64 -12.87 16.67
N TYR A 363 -6.82 -13.22 15.68
CA TYR A 363 -6.32 -14.58 15.52
C TYR A 363 -5.19 -14.96 16.47
N SER A 364 -4.42 -14.00 16.99
CA SER A 364 -3.28 -14.30 17.89
C SER A 364 -3.65 -14.25 19.37
N ARG A 365 -4.72 -13.56 19.75
CA ARG A 365 -5.17 -13.42 21.14
C ARG A 365 -6.53 -14.04 21.37
N TYR A 366 -7.55 -13.58 20.65
CA TYR A 366 -8.93 -13.96 20.91
C TYR A 366 -9.25 -15.40 20.51
N VAL A 367 -8.80 -15.84 19.33
CA VAL A 367 -9.07 -17.20 18.85
C VAL A 367 -8.42 -18.29 19.72
N PRO A 368 -7.14 -18.21 20.10
CA PRO A 368 -6.50 -19.25 20.91
C PRO A 368 -7.06 -19.35 22.33
N GLU A 369 -7.51 -18.24 22.90
CA GLU A 369 -8.09 -18.16 24.25
C GLU A 369 -9.55 -18.69 24.29
N ASP A 370 -10.22 -18.80 23.14
CA ASP A 370 -11.63 -19.19 23.06
C ASP A 370 -11.81 -20.70 22.83
N PRO A 371 -12.48 -21.44 23.74
CA PRO A 371 -12.65 -22.89 23.61
C PRO A 371 -13.45 -23.34 22.39
N LEU A 372 -14.33 -22.48 21.86
CA LEU A 372 -15.20 -22.81 20.73
C LEU A 372 -14.52 -22.56 19.38
N LEU A 373 -13.72 -21.49 19.29
CA LEU A 373 -13.02 -21.13 18.06
C LEU A 373 -11.63 -21.77 17.93
N SER A 374 -10.89 -21.94 19.03
CA SER A 374 -9.53 -22.49 19.00
C SER A 374 -9.40 -23.80 18.20
N PRO A 375 -10.31 -24.80 18.34
CA PRO A 375 -10.23 -26.03 17.54
C PRO A 375 -10.41 -25.81 16.03
N LEU A 376 -11.22 -24.83 15.61
CA LEU A 376 -11.46 -24.54 14.19
C LEU A 376 -10.21 -24.00 13.47
N PHE A 377 -9.34 -23.33 14.22
CA PHE A 377 -8.16 -22.65 13.70
C PHE A 377 -6.84 -23.32 14.13
N ALA A 378 -6.88 -24.50 14.75
CA ALA A 378 -5.69 -25.19 15.25
C ALA A 378 -4.62 -25.45 14.17
N ASN A 379 -5.06 -25.68 12.91
CA ASN A 379 -4.18 -25.91 11.76
C ASN A 379 -4.17 -24.72 10.77
N MET A 380 -4.55 -23.54 11.24
CA MET A 380 -4.59 -22.33 10.43
C MET A 380 -3.18 -21.97 9.94
N SER A 381 -3.06 -21.56 8.68
CA SER A 381 -1.81 -21.07 8.13
C SER A 381 -1.32 -19.81 8.88
N PRO A 382 -0.01 -19.63 9.11
CA PRO A 382 0.52 -18.45 9.81
C PRO A 382 0.14 -17.11 9.18
N ASP A 383 -0.05 -17.06 7.86
CA ASP A 383 -0.43 -15.87 7.09
C ASP A 383 -1.96 -15.68 6.97
N HIS A 384 -2.77 -16.46 7.69
CA HIS A 384 -4.23 -16.30 7.66
C HIS A 384 -4.71 -14.90 8.11
N PRO A 385 -4.13 -14.24 9.13
CA PRO A 385 -4.51 -12.87 9.49
C PRO A 385 -4.31 -11.88 8.33
N GLU A 386 -3.21 -12.01 7.58
CA GLU A 386 -2.92 -11.23 6.39
C GLU A 386 -3.96 -11.46 5.29
N ARG A 387 -4.34 -12.72 5.04
CA ARG A 387 -5.38 -13.08 4.05
C ARG A 387 -6.72 -12.44 4.40
N VAL A 388 -7.15 -12.54 5.65
CA VAL A 388 -8.44 -11.96 6.09
C VAL A 388 -8.39 -10.44 6.04
N ALA A 389 -7.26 -9.81 6.39
CA ALA A 389 -7.10 -8.36 6.26
C ALA A 389 -7.15 -7.90 4.80
N SER A 390 -6.50 -8.62 3.89
CA SER A 390 -6.59 -8.36 2.45
C SER A 390 -8.03 -8.50 1.95
N TRP A 391 -8.75 -9.55 2.36
CA TRP A 391 -10.16 -9.77 2.02
C TRP A 391 -11.02 -8.59 2.47
N LEU A 392 -10.95 -8.23 3.76
CA LEU A 392 -11.70 -7.10 4.30
C LEU A 392 -11.33 -5.78 3.62
N SER A 393 -10.05 -5.60 3.26
CA SER A 393 -9.60 -4.38 2.58
C SER A 393 -10.29 -4.20 1.25
N GLU A 394 -10.28 -5.23 0.41
CA GLU A 394 -10.90 -5.18 -0.92
C GLU A 394 -12.42 -5.05 -0.82
N VAL A 395 -13.06 -5.78 0.10
CA VAL A 395 -14.51 -5.72 0.31
C VAL A 395 -14.96 -4.32 0.76
N PHE A 396 -14.17 -3.64 1.58
CA PHE A 396 -14.46 -2.30 2.07
C PHE A 396 -14.06 -1.17 1.10
N GLY A 397 -13.83 -1.50 -0.17
CA GLY A 397 -13.51 -0.53 -1.23
C GLY A 397 -12.04 -0.10 -1.24
N GLY A 398 -11.14 -0.94 -0.72
CA GLY A 398 -9.71 -0.81 -0.92
C GLY A 398 -9.22 -1.49 -2.22
N PRO A 399 -7.91 -1.51 -2.47
CA PRO A 399 -7.33 -2.18 -3.63
C PRO A 399 -7.57 -3.70 -3.64
N ASP A 400 -7.22 -4.34 -4.76
CA ASP A 400 -7.34 -5.78 -5.04
C ASP A 400 -6.34 -6.66 -4.27
N PHE A 401 -6.10 -6.33 -3.00
CA PHE A 401 -5.13 -7.01 -2.14
C PHE A 401 -5.43 -8.50 -1.95
N TYR A 402 -6.69 -8.92 -2.06
CA TYR A 402 -7.05 -10.32 -1.93
C TYR A 402 -7.15 -11.02 -3.29
N SER A 403 -7.94 -10.49 -4.22
CA SER A 403 -8.17 -11.13 -5.50
C SER A 403 -6.91 -11.19 -6.35
N GLY A 404 -6.10 -10.13 -6.35
CA GLY A 404 -4.84 -10.07 -7.08
C GLY A 404 -3.77 -11.06 -6.59
N HIS A 405 -3.82 -11.48 -5.32
CA HIS A 405 -2.79 -12.35 -4.72
C HIS A 405 -3.27 -13.75 -4.35
N TYR A 406 -4.51 -13.90 -3.89
CA TYR A 406 -5.07 -15.15 -3.37
C TYR A 406 -6.15 -15.77 -4.28
N GLY A 407 -6.53 -15.13 -5.38
CA GLY A 407 -7.46 -15.71 -6.37
C GLY A 407 -8.95 -15.45 -6.10
N GLY A 408 -9.26 -14.50 -5.22
CA GLY A 408 -10.61 -13.92 -5.10
C GLY A 408 -11.67 -14.84 -4.47
N TYR A 409 -12.93 -14.55 -4.75
CA TYR A 409 -14.09 -15.19 -4.11
C TYR A 409 -14.04 -16.72 -4.16
N SER A 410 -13.71 -17.32 -5.32
CA SER A 410 -13.67 -18.78 -5.50
C SER A 410 -12.69 -19.46 -4.55
N ARG A 411 -11.53 -18.83 -4.30
CA ARG A 411 -10.57 -19.31 -3.30
C ARG A 411 -11.15 -19.25 -1.89
N MET A 412 -11.73 -18.11 -1.52
CA MET A 412 -12.28 -17.88 -0.17
C MET A 412 -13.35 -18.92 0.15
N ILE A 413 -14.26 -19.19 -0.78
CA ILE A 413 -15.31 -20.20 -0.60
C ILE A 413 -14.74 -21.61 -0.47
N GLY A 414 -13.75 -21.96 -1.29
CA GLY A 414 -13.07 -23.26 -1.20
C GLY A 414 -12.46 -23.52 0.19
N GLU A 415 -12.09 -22.47 0.92
CA GLU A 415 -11.59 -22.56 2.30
C GLU A 415 -12.69 -22.74 3.36
N HIS A 416 -13.97 -22.66 3.00
CA HIS A 416 -15.10 -22.79 3.94
C HIS A 416 -15.93 -24.05 3.73
N ILE A 417 -16.00 -24.57 2.50
CA ILE A 417 -16.77 -25.76 2.15
C ILE A 417 -16.39 -26.97 3.03
N GLY A 418 -17.40 -27.67 3.53
CA GLY A 418 -17.23 -28.91 4.29
C GLY A 418 -16.74 -28.72 5.74
N LYS A 419 -16.63 -27.47 6.23
CA LYS A 419 -16.26 -27.19 7.62
C LYS A 419 -17.43 -27.35 8.62
N CYS A 420 -18.67 -27.44 8.14
CA CYS A 420 -19.87 -27.62 8.96
C CYS A 420 -19.95 -26.65 10.14
N LEU A 421 -19.73 -25.36 9.88
CA LEU A 421 -19.73 -24.33 10.92
C LEU A 421 -21.11 -24.22 11.56
N THR A 422 -21.15 -24.08 12.88
CA THR A 422 -22.40 -23.95 13.65
C THR A 422 -22.77 -22.49 13.87
N GLU A 423 -24.06 -22.23 14.17
CA GLU A 423 -24.53 -20.89 14.54
C GLU A 423 -23.86 -20.38 15.83
N GLU A 424 -23.55 -21.26 16.77
CA GLU A 424 -22.85 -20.91 18.00
C GLU A 424 -21.42 -20.43 17.70
N GLN A 425 -20.68 -21.16 16.85
CA GLN A 425 -19.33 -20.77 16.40
C GLN A 425 -19.36 -19.43 15.66
N ARG A 426 -20.35 -19.24 14.78
CA ARG A 426 -20.54 -17.99 14.03
C ARG A 426 -20.79 -16.81 14.96
N ALA A 427 -21.75 -16.93 15.87
CA ALA A 427 -22.11 -15.86 16.79
C ALA A 427 -20.90 -15.47 17.68
N ARG A 428 -20.15 -16.47 18.15
CA ARG A 428 -18.95 -16.24 18.95
C ARG A 428 -17.84 -15.54 18.17
N TRP A 429 -17.59 -15.96 16.93
CA TRP A 429 -16.62 -15.33 16.04
C TRP A 429 -16.97 -13.86 15.80
N SER A 430 -18.22 -13.57 15.46
CA SER A 430 -18.71 -12.20 15.21
C SER A 430 -18.51 -11.30 16.44
N GLN A 431 -18.90 -11.78 17.62
CA GLN A 431 -18.73 -11.04 18.88
C GLN A 431 -17.26 -10.69 19.16
N LEU A 432 -16.37 -11.67 19.05
CA LEU A 432 -14.94 -11.48 19.33
C LEU A 432 -14.26 -10.59 18.29
N MET A 433 -14.69 -10.61 17.03
CA MET A 433 -14.18 -9.72 15.99
C MET A 433 -14.55 -8.25 16.29
N VAL A 434 -15.78 -7.99 16.72
CA VAL A 434 -16.21 -6.64 17.14
C VAL A 434 -15.47 -6.18 18.38
N GLN A 435 -15.22 -7.08 19.34
CA GLN A 435 -14.41 -6.77 20.51
C GLN A 435 -12.96 -6.44 20.14
N ALA A 436 -12.35 -7.22 19.25
CA ALA A 436 -11.01 -6.96 18.73
C ALA A 436 -10.93 -5.60 18.02
N ALA A 437 -11.98 -5.20 17.27
CA ALA A 437 -12.07 -3.89 16.64
C ALA A 437 -12.08 -2.71 17.62
N ASN A 438 -12.60 -2.91 18.84
CA ASN A 438 -12.50 -1.92 19.91
C ASN A 438 -11.07 -1.89 20.48
N ASP A 439 -10.50 -3.04 20.79
CA ASP A 439 -9.17 -3.16 21.38
C ASP A 439 -8.06 -2.58 20.51
N VAL A 440 -8.17 -2.70 19.18
CA VAL A 440 -7.20 -2.12 18.24
C VAL A 440 -7.53 -0.68 17.83
N MET A 441 -8.54 -0.08 18.47
CA MET A 441 -8.94 1.32 18.29
C MET A 441 -9.30 1.65 16.84
N LEU A 442 -10.07 0.79 16.16
CA LEU A 442 -10.73 1.20 14.92
C LEU A 442 -11.70 2.37 15.19
N PRO A 443 -12.05 3.19 14.18
CA PRO A 443 -12.99 4.30 14.35
C PRO A 443 -14.25 3.87 15.11
N ASN A 444 -14.76 4.73 15.99
CA ASN A 444 -15.88 4.42 16.90
C ASN A 444 -17.13 5.26 16.63
N ASP A 445 -17.15 6.02 15.54
CA ASP A 445 -18.35 6.70 15.07
C ASP A 445 -19.46 5.70 14.71
N ALA A 446 -20.71 6.16 14.84
CA ALA A 446 -21.89 5.29 14.74
C ALA A 446 -22.02 4.73 13.31
N GLU A 447 -21.71 5.54 12.32
CA GLU A 447 -21.76 5.26 10.89
C GLU A 447 -20.81 4.11 10.54
N PHE A 448 -19.53 4.22 10.92
CA PHE A 448 -18.55 3.17 10.67
C PHE A 448 -18.89 1.89 11.41
N ARG A 449 -19.26 1.99 12.69
CA ARG A 449 -19.56 0.80 13.50
C ARG A 449 -20.79 0.07 12.98
N ALA A 450 -21.82 0.78 12.54
CA ALA A 450 -22.99 0.17 11.92
C ALA A 450 -22.61 -0.57 10.63
N ALA A 451 -21.84 0.06 9.73
CA ALA A 451 -21.44 -0.54 8.46
C ALA A 451 -20.55 -1.78 8.66
N PHE A 452 -19.53 -1.67 9.52
CA PHE A 452 -18.59 -2.75 9.83
C PHE A 452 -19.30 -3.96 10.47
N VAL A 453 -20.11 -3.75 11.53
CA VAL A 453 -20.81 -4.84 12.22
C VAL A 453 -21.81 -5.52 11.29
N SER A 454 -22.52 -4.74 10.45
CA SER A 454 -23.47 -5.30 9.50
C SER A 454 -22.78 -6.23 8.49
N TYR A 455 -21.60 -5.86 7.99
CA TYR A 455 -20.82 -6.74 7.11
C TYR A 455 -20.38 -8.01 7.82
N ILE A 456 -19.81 -7.89 9.03
CA ILE A 456 -19.33 -9.04 9.80
C ILE A 456 -20.48 -10.03 10.07
N GLU A 457 -21.65 -9.51 10.45
CA GLU A 457 -22.84 -10.34 10.66
C GLU A 457 -23.32 -10.99 9.36
N TRP A 458 -23.42 -10.24 8.27
CA TRP A 458 -23.83 -10.74 6.96
C TRP A 458 -22.88 -11.83 6.44
N GLY A 459 -21.57 -11.55 6.41
CA GLY A 459 -20.55 -12.44 5.87
C GLY A 459 -20.40 -13.74 6.66
N THR A 460 -20.49 -13.68 7.99
CA THR A 460 -20.39 -14.88 8.82
C THR A 460 -21.58 -15.82 8.64
N ARG A 461 -22.80 -15.30 8.38
CA ARG A 461 -23.95 -16.13 8.02
C ARG A 461 -23.75 -16.85 6.69
N LEU A 462 -23.13 -16.19 5.70
CA LEU A 462 -22.74 -16.84 4.45
C LEU A 462 -21.69 -17.93 4.67
N ALA A 463 -20.73 -17.70 5.57
CA ALA A 463 -19.72 -18.70 5.90
C ALA A 463 -20.36 -19.97 6.47
N VAL A 464 -21.37 -19.84 7.35
CA VAL A 464 -22.15 -20.99 7.84
C VAL A 464 -22.85 -21.70 6.69
N GLU A 465 -23.60 -20.98 5.86
CA GLU A 465 -24.34 -21.54 4.71
C GLU A 465 -23.41 -22.30 3.75
N ASN A 466 -22.29 -21.69 3.37
CA ASN A 466 -21.32 -22.25 2.43
C ASN A 466 -20.48 -23.39 3.02
N SER A 467 -20.51 -23.59 4.34
CA SER A 467 -19.72 -24.64 5.00
C SER A 467 -20.43 -25.98 5.11
N GLN A 468 -21.74 -26.01 4.83
CA GLN A 468 -22.54 -27.22 4.94
C GLN A 468 -22.16 -28.25 3.87
N THR A 469 -22.37 -29.54 4.16
CA THR A 469 -21.99 -30.66 3.30
C THR A 469 -22.71 -30.68 1.95
N GLU A 470 -23.96 -30.22 1.94
CA GLU A 470 -24.86 -30.18 0.81
C GLU A 470 -24.83 -28.84 0.05
N SER A 471 -24.03 -27.88 0.53
CA SER A 471 -23.94 -26.56 -0.07
C SER A 471 -23.37 -26.60 -1.49
N LYS A 472 -23.97 -25.82 -2.38
CA LYS A 472 -23.56 -25.62 -3.77
C LYS A 472 -23.33 -24.12 -4.01
N PRO A 473 -22.29 -23.52 -3.42
CA PRO A 473 -22.05 -22.09 -3.57
C PRO A 473 -21.72 -21.75 -5.04
N PRO A 474 -22.21 -20.61 -5.55
CA PRO A 474 -21.89 -20.15 -6.90
C PRO A 474 -20.40 -19.81 -7.00
N MET A 475 -19.62 -20.59 -7.76
CA MET A 475 -18.16 -20.52 -7.74
C MET A 475 -17.58 -19.28 -8.44
N ASN A 476 -18.35 -18.62 -9.31
CA ASN A 476 -17.88 -17.53 -10.16
C ASN A 476 -18.48 -16.16 -9.77
N MET A 477 -18.80 -15.95 -8.48
CA MET A 477 -19.24 -14.64 -8.00
C MET A 477 -18.09 -13.62 -8.01
N PRO A 478 -18.38 -12.34 -8.28
CA PRO A 478 -17.40 -11.28 -8.10
C PRO A 478 -17.05 -11.13 -6.61
N MET A 479 -15.94 -10.43 -6.34
CA MET A 479 -15.62 -10.00 -4.99
C MET A 479 -16.77 -9.15 -4.43
N PRO A 480 -17.23 -9.40 -3.19
CA PRO A 480 -18.28 -8.59 -2.62
C PRO A 480 -17.76 -7.18 -2.38
N HIS A 481 -18.59 -6.18 -2.66
CA HIS A 481 -18.32 -4.79 -2.33
C HIS A 481 -19.31 -4.34 -1.26
N TRP A 482 -18.80 -3.79 -0.16
CA TRP A 482 -19.60 -3.36 0.98
C TRP A 482 -19.46 -1.86 1.19
N TRP A 483 -20.58 -1.16 1.14
CA TRP A 483 -20.65 0.29 1.31
C TRP A 483 -21.27 0.67 2.65
N TRP A 484 -21.25 1.97 2.98
CA TRP A 484 -21.78 2.53 4.23
C TRP A 484 -23.23 2.15 4.50
N VAL A 485 -24.01 1.97 3.42
CA VAL A 485 -25.40 1.51 3.48
C VAL A 485 -25.45 0.06 3.01
N CYS A 486 -26.17 -0.76 3.77
CA CYS A 486 -26.37 -2.16 3.47
C CYS A 486 -27.37 -2.32 2.31
N ASP A 487 -26.87 -2.60 1.10
CA ASP A 487 -27.70 -2.94 -0.06
C ASP A 487 -28.04 -4.46 -0.13
N ALA A 488 -27.96 -5.17 1.00
CA ALA A 488 -28.27 -6.60 1.10
C ALA A 488 -29.79 -6.88 1.14
N THR A 489 -30.50 -6.50 0.09
CA THR A 489 -31.94 -6.75 -0.07
C THR A 489 -32.26 -8.25 -0.26
N PRO A 490 -33.46 -8.73 0.10
CA PRO A 490 -33.88 -10.10 -0.21
C PRO A 490 -33.74 -10.42 -1.70
N GLY A 491 -33.01 -11.48 -2.03
CA GLY A 491 -32.76 -11.89 -3.41
C GLY A 491 -31.54 -11.23 -4.09
N ALA A 492 -30.78 -10.39 -3.37
CA ALA A 492 -29.53 -9.81 -3.87
C ALA A 492 -28.38 -10.84 -4.06
N ARG A 493 -28.58 -12.10 -3.65
CA ARG A 493 -27.60 -13.18 -3.80
C ARG A 493 -28.29 -14.51 -4.13
N VAL A 494 -27.52 -15.42 -4.71
CA VAL A 494 -27.89 -16.84 -4.82
C VAL A 494 -27.55 -17.54 -3.50
N SER A 495 -28.50 -18.31 -2.95
CA SER A 495 -28.25 -19.14 -1.76
C SER A 495 -27.51 -20.41 -2.16
N ALA A 496 -26.47 -20.78 -1.41
CA ALA A 496 -25.76 -22.04 -1.60
C ALA A 496 -26.61 -23.26 -1.19
N LEU A 497 -27.71 -23.04 -0.48
CA LEU A 497 -28.72 -24.05 -0.13
C LEU A 497 -29.98 -23.94 -1.00
N ALA A 498 -29.98 -23.10 -2.04
CA ALA A 498 -31.12 -23.00 -2.95
C ALA A 498 -31.33 -24.33 -3.70
N GLU A 499 -32.59 -24.76 -3.76
CA GLU A 499 -33.02 -25.77 -4.73
C GLU A 499 -32.79 -25.22 -6.16
N PRO A 500 -32.38 -26.06 -7.13
CA PRO A 500 -32.24 -25.64 -8.51
C PRO A 500 -33.56 -25.02 -9.03
N GLU A 501 -33.51 -23.79 -9.54
CA GLU A 501 -34.66 -23.16 -10.20
C GLU A 501 -34.99 -23.98 -11.47
N GLU A 502 -36.27 -24.33 -11.68
CA GLU A 502 -36.71 -25.03 -12.90
C GLU A 502 -36.28 -24.25 -14.14
N ASP A 503 -35.74 -24.95 -15.13
CA ASP A 503 -35.21 -24.34 -16.34
C ASP A 503 -36.36 -23.92 -17.28
N PRO A 504 -36.63 -22.60 -17.46
CA PRO A 504 -37.74 -22.15 -18.29
C PRO A 504 -37.36 -22.11 -19.79
N ALA A 505 -36.17 -22.60 -20.16
CA ALA A 505 -35.63 -22.47 -21.51
C ALA A 505 -36.49 -23.16 -22.57
N VAL A 506 -37.04 -22.36 -23.48
CA VAL A 506 -37.70 -22.82 -24.70
C VAL A 506 -36.66 -22.80 -25.81
N LEU A 507 -36.16 -23.98 -26.19
CA LEU A 507 -35.26 -24.15 -27.32
C LEU A 507 -36.04 -24.20 -28.64
N PRO A 508 -35.49 -23.66 -29.74
CA PRO A 508 -36.14 -23.69 -31.05
C PRO A 508 -36.27 -25.13 -31.56
N ALA A 509 -37.39 -25.45 -32.22
CA ALA A 509 -37.52 -26.72 -32.95
C ALA A 509 -36.60 -26.74 -34.19
N GLU A 510 -36.36 -27.93 -34.75
CA GLU A 510 -35.53 -28.08 -35.94
C GLU A 510 -36.07 -27.23 -37.12
N GLY A 511 -35.25 -26.32 -37.63
CA GLY A 511 -35.61 -25.40 -38.72
C GLY A 511 -36.47 -24.20 -38.31
N GLU A 512 -36.77 -24.03 -37.02
CA GLU A 512 -37.50 -22.87 -36.50
C GLU A 512 -36.58 -21.64 -36.38
N PRO A 513 -37.00 -20.44 -36.85
CA PRO A 513 -36.23 -19.22 -36.66
C PRO A 513 -36.19 -18.81 -35.18
N VAL A 514 -34.98 -18.55 -34.68
CA VAL A 514 -34.76 -18.07 -33.31
C VAL A 514 -35.22 -16.62 -33.19
N SER A 515 -35.84 -16.24 -32.07
CA SER A 515 -36.27 -14.87 -31.77
C SER A 515 -36.08 -14.57 -30.29
N TYR A 516 -35.97 -13.29 -29.96
CA TYR A 516 -35.70 -12.90 -28.59
C TYR A 516 -36.87 -13.23 -27.66
N ALA A 517 -38.09 -12.81 -28.03
CA ALA A 517 -39.28 -12.96 -27.21
C ALA A 517 -39.64 -14.43 -26.93
N LYS A 518 -39.44 -15.32 -27.91
CA LYS A 518 -39.83 -16.74 -27.81
C LYS A 518 -38.73 -17.61 -27.21
N HIS A 519 -37.47 -17.37 -27.56
CA HIS A 519 -36.37 -18.27 -27.23
C HIS A 519 -35.38 -17.60 -26.29
N VAL A 520 -34.69 -16.54 -26.72
CA VAL A 520 -33.54 -15.96 -25.96
C VAL A 520 -33.94 -15.46 -24.58
N LYS A 521 -35.06 -14.76 -24.44
CA LYS A 521 -35.54 -14.24 -23.15
C LYS A 521 -35.75 -15.38 -22.13
N THR A 522 -36.20 -16.55 -22.60
CA THR A 522 -36.47 -17.72 -21.76
C THR A 522 -35.20 -18.44 -21.31
N LEU A 523 -34.06 -18.20 -21.98
CA LEU A 523 -32.77 -18.78 -21.59
C LEU A 523 -32.24 -18.18 -20.28
N PHE A 524 -32.62 -16.94 -19.97
CA PHE A 524 -32.21 -16.24 -18.75
C PHE A 524 -33.21 -16.47 -17.61
N ARG A 525 -32.74 -17.13 -16.54
CA ARG A 525 -33.53 -17.35 -15.33
C ARG A 525 -33.77 -16.03 -14.60
N ARG A 526 -34.75 -16.02 -13.71
CA ARG A 526 -35.00 -14.86 -12.83
C ARG A 526 -33.76 -14.52 -11.99
N THR A 527 -33.05 -15.55 -11.53
CA THR A 527 -31.81 -15.39 -10.76
C THR A 527 -30.69 -14.77 -11.60
N ASP A 528 -30.56 -15.17 -12.87
CA ASP A 528 -29.58 -14.57 -13.81
C ASP A 528 -29.87 -13.08 -13.99
N ARG A 529 -31.14 -12.73 -14.26
CA ARG A 529 -31.59 -11.35 -14.41
C ARG A 529 -31.31 -10.52 -13.17
N ASN A 530 -31.69 -11.00 -11.98
CA ASN A 530 -31.47 -10.26 -10.74
C ASN A 530 -29.98 -10.00 -10.50
N SER A 531 -29.13 -10.98 -10.80
CA SER A 531 -27.67 -10.86 -10.66
C SER A 531 -27.06 -9.86 -11.64
N MET A 532 -27.68 -9.61 -12.79
CA MET A 532 -27.18 -8.68 -13.82
C MET A 532 -27.86 -7.31 -13.80
N LYS A 533 -28.98 -7.16 -13.08
CA LYS A 533 -29.86 -5.98 -13.13
C LYS A 533 -29.16 -4.65 -12.79
N PHE A 534 -28.06 -4.71 -12.05
CA PHE A 534 -27.23 -3.54 -11.72
C PHE A 534 -26.40 -3.03 -12.91
N VAL A 535 -26.14 -3.89 -13.91
CA VAL A 535 -25.44 -3.56 -15.16
C VAL A 535 -26.45 -3.26 -16.26
N PHE A 536 -27.38 -4.19 -16.54
CA PHE A 536 -28.48 -4.05 -17.50
C PHE A 536 -29.53 -5.18 -17.31
N ASP A 537 -30.69 -5.07 -17.95
CA ASP A 537 -31.79 -6.03 -17.77
C ASP A 537 -31.72 -7.17 -18.81
N LEU A 538 -31.43 -8.41 -18.36
CA LEU A 538 -31.41 -9.60 -19.22
C LEU A 538 -32.78 -9.97 -19.85
N TRP A 539 -33.87 -9.36 -19.39
CA TRP A 539 -35.21 -9.48 -19.99
C TRP A 539 -35.63 -8.28 -20.85
N SER A 540 -34.69 -7.35 -21.12
CA SER A 540 -34.81 -6.27 -22.10
C SER A 540 -34.15 -6.67 -23.43
N TYR A 541 -34.93 -6.71 -24.52
CA TYR A 541 -34.40 -6.96 -25.87
C TYR A 541 -33.27 -5.99 -26.21
N LYS A 542 -33.48 -4.70 -25.93
CA LYS A 542 -32.53 -3.64 -26.21
C LYS A 542 -31.18 -3.90 -25.55
N ASP A 543 -31.20 -4.22 -24.27
CA ASP A 543 -29.99 -4.43 -23.47
C ASP A 543 -29.25 -5.69 -23.94
N VAL A 544 -29.96 -6.80 -24.10
CA VAL A 544 -29.36 -8.07 -24.55
C VAL A 544 -28.82 -7.95 -25.97
N SER A 545 -29.51 -7.26 -26.87
CA SER A 545 -29.07 -7.06 -28.27
C SER A 545 -27.82 -6.17 -28.35
N GLN A 546 -27.78 -5.10 -27.54
CA GLN A 546 -26.65 -4.19 -27.44
C GLN A 546 -25.39 -4.89 -26.90
N HIS A 547 -25.55 -5.81 -25.96
CA HIS A 547 -24.44 -6.49 -25.28
C HIS A 547 -24.20 -7.94 -25.77
N ALA A 548 -24.85 -8.37 -26.85
CA ALA A 548 -24.93 -9.77 -27.24
C ALA A 548 -23.56 -10.46 -27.42
N ASP A 549 -22.60 -9.80 -28.05
CA ASP A 549 -21.27 -10.40 -28.31
C ASP A 549 -20.47 -10.59 -27.01
N HIS A 550 -20.57 -9.63 -26.07
CA HIS A 550 -19.97 -9.75 -24.75
C HIS A 550 -20.66 -10.83 -23.90
N ILE A 551 -21.99 -10.91 -23.96
CA ILE A 551 -22.77 -11.95 -23.30
C ILE A 551 -22.34 -13.32 -23.83
N LEU A 552 -22.28 -13.52 -25.15
CA LEU A 552 -21.85 -14.77 -25.76
C LEU A 552 -20.43 -15.14 -25.31
N ALA A 553 -19.48 -14.20 -25.32
CA ALA A 553 -18.12 -14.45 -24.86
C ALA A 553 -18.06 -14.95 -23.38
N ARG A 554 -18.87 -14.36 -22.49
CA ARG A 554 -18.98 -14.75 -21.07
C ARG A 554 -19.73 -16.07 -20.85
N LEU A 555 -20.66 -16.42 -21.74
CA LEU A 555 -21.34 -17.70 -21.70
C LEU A 555 -20.42 -18.82 -22.22
N SER A 556 -19.72 -18.59 -23.34
CA SER A 556 -18.81 -19.57 -23.96
C SER A 556 -17.59 -19.89 -23.10
N ASN A 557 -17.09 -18.93 -22.31
CA ASN A 557 -15.98 -19.18 -21.39
C ASN A 557 -16.44 -19.76 -20.02
N GLY A 558 -17.74 -20.01 -19.85
CA GLY A 558 -18.32 -20.59 -18.63
C GLY A 558 -18.28 -19.70 -17.39
N THR A 559 -18.02 -18.40 -17.54
CA THR A 559 -17.97 -17.43 -16.43
C THR A 559 -19.33 -16.82 -16.11
N MET A 560 -20.36 -17.15 -16.89
CA MET A 560 -21.75 -16.80 -16.67
C MET A 560 -22.65 -17.98 -17.09
N PRO A 561 -23.73 -18.26 -16.34
CA PRO A 561 -24.10 -17.75 -15.02
C PRO A 561 -23.08 -18.00 -13.88
N CYS A 562 -23.21 -17.26 -12.78
CA CYS A 562 -22.30 -17.35 -11.63
C CYS A 562 -22.32 -18.71 -10.91
N ASP A 563 -23.40 -19.47 -11.07
CA ASP A 563 -23.68 -20.78 -10.50
C ASP A 563 -23.36 -21.96 -11.45
N GLY A 564 -22.86 -21.70 -12.66
CA GLY A 564 -22.34 -22.74 -13.56
C GLY A 564 -22.53 -22.42 -15.05
N PRO A 565 -21.77 -23.08 -15.94
CA PRO A 565 -21.84 -22.84 -17.39
C PRO A 565 -23.17 -23.32 -17.99
N TRP A 566 -23.60 -22.68 -19.07
CA TRP A 566 -24.75 -23.13 -19.85
C TRP A 566 -24.48 -24.46 -20.57
N PRO A 567 -25.51 -25.33 -20.70
CA PRO A 567 -25.49 -26.43 -21.66
C PRO A 567 -25.26 -25.94 -23.10
N GLN A 568 -24.65 -26.79 -23.92
CA GLN A 568 -24.27 -26.43 -25.29
C GLN A 568 -25.48 -26.03 -26.15
N GLU A 569 -26.66 -26.62 -25.91
CA GLU A 569 -27.87 -26.30 -26.67
C GLU A 569 -28.33 -24.85 -26.46
N LYS A 570 -28.19 -24.32 -25.23
CA LYS A 570 -28.52 -22.91 -24.93
C LYS A 570 -27.53 -21.95 -25.57
N LEU A 571 -26.23 -22.30 -25.52
CA LEU A 571 -25.17 -21.53 -26.19
C LEU A 571 -25.42 -21.45 -27.69
N ASN A 572 -25.77 -22.58 -28.30
CA ASN A 572 -26.08 -22.64 -29.72
C ASN A 572 -27.30 -21.79 -30.07
N CYS A 573 -28.38 -21.86 -29.27
CA CYS A 573 -29.57 -21.03 -29.46
C CYS A 573 -29.24 -19.52 -29.41
N PHE A 574 -28.42 -19.09 -28.45
CA PHE A 574 -28.01 -17.70 -28.33
C PHE A 574 -27.10 -17.25 -29.48
N SER A 575 -26.14 -18.10 -29.90
CA SER A 575 -25.27 -17.83 -31.06
C SER A 575 -26.08 -17.70 -32.35
N GLN A 576 -27.02 -18.62 -32.59
CA GLN A 576 -27.91 -18.60 -33.75
C GLN A 576 -28.77 -17.34 -33.81
N TRP A 577 -29.23 -16.83 -32.66
CA TRP A 577 -29.95 -15.57 -32.61
C TRP A 577 -29.09 -14.37 -33.03
N ILE A 578 -27.81 -14.34 -32.62
CA ILE A 578 -26.86 -13.29 -33.04
C ILE A 578 -26.60 -13.39 -34.55
N GLU A 579 -26.31 -14.60 -35.04
CA GLU A 579 -26.06 -14.87 -36.47
C GLU A 579 -27.27 -14.52 -37.36
N ALA A 580 -28.49 -14.71 -36.86
CA ALA A 580 -29.73 -14.35 -37.54
C ALA A 580 -30.04 -12.84 -37.55
N GLY A 581 -29.15 -11.99 -37.01
CA GLY A 581 -29.34 -10.55 -36.97
C GLY A 581 -30.19 -10.05 -35.79
N LYS A 582 -30.21 -10.81 -34.68
CA LYS A 582 -30.89 -10.45 -33.41
C LYS A 582 -32.38 -10.12 -33.57
N PRO A 583 -33.20 -10.98 -34.21
CA PRO A 583 -34.64 -10.77 -34.36
C PRO A 583 -35.36 -10.71 -32.99
N GLU A 584 -36.29 -9.75 -32.83
CA GLU A 584 -37.04 -9.51 -31.58
C GLU A 584 -38.04 -10.61 -31.23
#